data_AF-A0A533Z2D9-F1
#
_entry.id   AF-A0A533Z2D9-F1
#
_cell.length_a   1.000
_cell.length_b   1.000
_cell.length_c   1.000
_cell.angle_alpha   90.00
_cell.angle_beta   90.00
_cell.angle_gamma   90.00
#
_symmetry.space_group_name_H-M   'P 1'
#
loop_
_entity.id
_entity.type
_entity.pdbx_description
1 polymer ?
#
loop_
_entity_poly.entity_id
_entity_poly.type
_entity_poly.pdbx_seq_one_letter_code
_entity_poly.pdbx_strand_id
1 'polypeptide(L)'
;MKVIRDAIPKASGPVFTEDGRANALYLNELFEAVAKETSARLHRRFRADIPLTGGLWGGSWYFADACGYTRARFRRLYSLVCVPQNRGLEDPNNLKLMFRVYANVLAAAFEPYGIALGEANGGDIIGYSNRKRPTLDFQMWDANKKIDYIRCFFSYNSATWEEAYLYETVRLIKQTKETLDKQV
;
A
#
# COMPACT_ATOMS: atom_id res chain seq x y z
N MET A 1 -30.13 4.41 -16.58
CA MET A 1 -29.29 4.09 -15.39
C MET A 1 -27.83 4.31 -15.78
N LYS A 2 -27.12 5.27 -15.18
CA LYS A 2 -25.73 5.57 -15.54
C LYS A 2 -24.84 4.44 -14.99
N VAL A 3 -24.29 3.60 -15.86
CA VAL A 3 -23.37 2.52 -15.46
C VAL A 3 -22.11 3.19 -14.93
N ILE A 4 -21.93 3.21 -13.61
CA ILE A 4 -20.70 3.67 -12.98
C ILE A 4 -19.66 2.57 -13.20
N ARG A 5 -18.75 2.76 -14.15
CA ARG A 5 -17.66 1.83 -14.40
C ARG A 5 -16.54 2.06 -13.38
N ASP A 6 -16.04 0.98 -12.81
CA ASP A 6 -14.82 1.01 -12.01
C ASP A 6 -13.63 1.37 -12.91
N ALA A 7 -12.75 2.23 -12.41
CA ALA A 7 -11.50 2.52 -13.09
C ALA A 7 -10.47 1.44 -12.72
N ILE A 8 -9.65 1.05 -13.68
CA ILE A 8 -8.43 0.29 -13.41
C ILE A 8 -7.34 1.31 -13.09
N PRO A 9 -6.73 1.29 -11.89
CA PRO A 9 -5.63 2.19 -11.54
C PRO A 9 -4.46 2.02 -12.52
N LYS A 10 -3.81 3.13 -12.88
CA LYS A 10 -2.68 3.17 -13.80
C LYS A 10 -1.66 4.19 -13.31
N ALA A 11 -0.39 3.93 -13.58
CA ALA A 11 0.68 4.90 -13.45
C ALA A 11 0.85 5.70 -14.75
N SER A 12 1.62 6.79 -14.69
CA SER A 12 1.90 7.65 -15.85
C SER A 12 2.83 7.01 -16.89
N GLY A 13 3.50 5.91 -16.53
CA GLY A 13 4.44 5.20 -17.39
C GLY A 13 4.62 3.72 -17.03
N PRO A 14 5.58 3.04 -17.68
CA PRO A 14 5.86 1.63 -17.43
C PRO A 14 6.45 1.43 -16.03
N VAL A 15 5.68 0.76 -15.16
CA VAL A 15 6.08 0.51 -13.76
C VAL A 15 7.25 -0.46 -13.67
N PHE A 16 7.28 -1.49 -14.54
CA PHE A 16 8.33 -2.50 -14.56
C PHE A 16 9.06 -2.50 -15.90
N THR A 17 10.36 -2.73 -15.84
CA THR A 17 11.19 -3.05 -17.00
C THR A 17 11.15 -4.54 -17.30
N GLU A 18 11.62 -4.94 -18.49
CA GLU A 18 11.65 -6.35 -18.91
C GLU A 18 12.52 -7.23 -17.99
N ASP A 19 13.61 -6.69 -17.46
CA ASP A 19 14.50 -7.36 -16.49
C ASP A 19 13.94 -7.40 -15.06
N GLY A 20 12.72 -6.89 -14.84
CA GLY A 20 11.99 -6.96 -13.58
C GLY A 20 12.39 -5.91 -12.55
N ARG A 21 13.17 -4.89 -12.94
CA ARG A 21 13.33 -3.67 -12.13
C ARG A 21 12.03 -2.87 -12.16
N ALA A 22 11.84 -2.00 -11.17
CA ALA A 22 10.69 -1.12 -11.12
C ALA A 22 11.13 0.34 -11.19
N ASN A 23 10.36 1.19 -11.85
CA ASN A 23 10.48 2.63 -11.68
C ASN A 23 9.76 3.02 -10.38
N ALA A 24 10.50 3.53 -9.39
CA ALA A 24 9.98 3.80 -8.05
C ALA A 24 8.89 4.90 -8.06
N LEU A 25 9.02 5.90 -8.94
CA LEU A 25 8.02 6.95 -9.11
C LEU A 25 6.71 6.38 -9.64
N TYR A 26 6.75 5.62 -10.74
CA TYR A 26 5.54 5.04 -11.33
C TYR A 26 4.93 3.95 -10.45
N LEU A 27 5.75 3.19 -9.73
CA LEU A 27 5.25 2.24 -8.73
C LEU A 27 4.52 2.97 -7.59
N ASN A 28 5.04 4.11 -7.14
CA ASN A 28 4.38 4.94 -6.15
C ASN A 28 3.04 5.50 -6.67
N GLU A 29 3.02 6.06 -7.88
CA GLU A 29 1.79 6.54 -8.52
C GLU A 29 0.74 5.43 -8.63
N LEU A 30 1.16 4.20 -8.93
CA LEU A 30 0.24 3.05 -9.00
C LEU A 30 -0.39 2.76 -7.64
N PHE A 31 0.40 2.76 -6.55
CA PHE A 31 -0.14 2.58 -5.20
C PHE A 31 -1.07 3.71 -4.77
N GLU A 32 -0.75 4.95 -5.14
CA GLU A 32 -1.61 6.10 -4.89
C GLU A 32 -2.95 5.98 -5.64
N ALA A 33 -2.90 5.58 -6.91
CA ALA A 33 -4.08 5.36 -7.72
C ALA A 33 -4.96 4.22 -7.16
N VAL A 34 -4.34 3.16 -6.60
CA VAL A 34 -5.06 2.08 -5.90
C VAL A 34 -5.81 2.59 -4.68
N ALA A 35 -5.18 3.41 -3.83
CA ALA A 35 -5.84 3.98 -2.65
C ALA A 35 -7.01 4.91 -3.04
N LYS A 36 -6.79 5.78 -4.03
CA LYS A 36 -7.82 6.70 -4.55
C LYS A 36 -9.01 5.95 -5.13
N GLU A 37 -8.78 4.96 -5.98
CA GLU A 37 -9.88 4.19 -6.58
C GLU A 37 -10.58 3.31 -5.55
N THR A 38 -9.89 2.79 -4.53
CA THR A 38 -10.54 2.08 -3.41
C THR A 38 -11.53 2.99 -2.69
N SER A 39 -11.10 4.20 -2.33
CA SER A 39 -11.97 5.21 -1.69
C SER A 39 -13.18 5.52 -2.56
N ALA A 40 -12.95 5.71 -3.85
CA ALA A 40 -14.00 6.04 -4.80
C ALA A 40 -15.00 4.87 -4.98
N ARG A 41 -14.54 3.61 -5.01
CA ARG A 41 -15.43 2.43 -5.05
C ARG A 41 -16.22 2.27 -3.76
N LEU A 42 -15.62 2.52 -2.60
CA LEU A 42 -16.31 2.50 -1.31
C LEU A 42 -17.45 3.51 -1.26
N HIS A 43 -17.18 4.74 -1.69
CA HIS A 43 -18.19 5.78 -1.79
C HIS A 43 -19.31 5.42 -2.78
N ARG A 44 -18.95 5.03 -4.02
CA ARG A 44 -19.93 4.79 -5.11
C ARG A 44 -20.85 3.61 -4.82
N ARG A 45 -20.37 2.56 -4.17
CA ARG A 45 -21.12 1.30 -3.96
C ARG A 45 -21.76 1.18 -2.58
N PHE A 46 -21.11 1.72 -1.56
CA PHE A 46 -21.52 1.52 -0.17
C PHE A 46 -21.83 2.83 0.55
N ARG A 47 -21.71 3.99 -0.12
CA ARG A 47 -21.86 5.32 0.48
C ARG A 47 -20.95 5.51 1.70
N ALA A 48 -19.78 4.88 1.65
CA ALA A 48 -18.79 4.93 2.71
C ALA A 48 -17.68 5.92 2.35
N ASP A 49 -17.62 7.03 3.08
CA ASP A 49 -16.60 8.07 2.91
C ASP A 49 -15.34 7.72 3.70
N ILE A 50 -14.49 6.90 3.09
CA ILE A 50 -13.18 6.49 3.62
C ILE A 50 -12.09 7.04 2.69
N PRO A 51 -11.60 8.28 2.89
CA PRO A 51 -10.53 8.86 2.07
C PRO A 51 -9.19 8.20 2.39
N LEU A 52 -8.82 7.19 1.60
CA LEU A 52 -7.53 6.51 1.66
C LEU A 52 -6.49 7.29 0.87
N THR A 53 -5.27 7.35 1.40
CA THR A 53 -4.07 7.73 0.65
C THR A 53 -3.07 6.60 0.75
N GLY A 54 -2.19 6.44 -0.23
CA GLY A 54 -1.20 5.39 -0.17
C GLY A 54 -0.06 5.57 -1.16
N GLY A 55 1.04 4.93 -0.88
CA GLY A 55 2.25 5.04 -1.69
C GLY A 55 3.24 3.93 -1.40
N LEU A 56 4.37 3.98 -2.08
CA LEU A 56 5.48 3.06 -1.91
C LEU A 56 6.08 3.22 -0.50
N TRP A 57 6.44 2.11 0.14
CA TRP A 57 6.93 2.13 1.52
C TRP A 57 8.33 1.54 1.72
N GLY A 58 9.01 2.06 2.73
CA GLY A 58 10.25 1.52 3.29
C GLY A 58 11.45 1.54 2.34
N GLY A 59 12.23 0.46 2.40
CA GLY A 59 13.49 0.26 1.66
C GLY A 59 13.40 0.46 0.15
N SER A 60 12.18 0.40 -0.40
CA SER A 60 11.94 0.49 -1.83
C SER A 60 12.34 1.84 -2.43
N TRP A 61 12.27 2.94 -1.65
CA TRP A 61 12.76 4.26 -2.08
C TRP A 61 14.28 4.36 -2.09
N TYR A 62 14.94 3.74 -1.12
CA TYR A 62 16.39 3.86 -0.92
C TYR A 62 17.22 3.02 -1.89
N PHE A 63 16.55 2.18 -2.70
CA PHE A 63 17.20 1.26 -3.61
C PHE A 63 17.08 1.67 -5.08
N ALA A 64 16.81 2.94 -5.38
CA ALA A 64 16.76 3.45 -6.76
C ALA A 64 18.13 3.94 -7.28
N ASP A 65 18.29 3.96 -8.60
CA ASP A 65 19.37 4.65 -9.30
C ASP A 65 19.00 6.12 -9.60
N ALA A 66 19.90 6.85 -10.26
CA ALA A 66 19.70 8.25 -10.59
C ALA A 66 18.52 8.52 -11.54
N CYS A 67 18.02 7.48 -12.23
CA CYS A 67 16.87 7.55 -13.12
C CYS A 67 15.56 7.10 -12.43
N GLY A 68 15.61 6.78 -11.13
CA GLY A 68 14.45 6.34 -10.35
C GLY A 68 14.14 4.84 -10.48
N TYR A 69 14.97 4.05 -11.17
CA TYR A 69 14.77 2.62 -11.29
C TYR A 69 15.42 1.88 -10.13
N THR A 70 14.75 0.88 -9.57
CA THR A 70 15.31 0.03 -8.52
C THR A 70 16.59 -0.63 -9.00
N ARG A 71 17.64 -0.70 -8.18
CA ARG A 71 18.96 -1.24 -8.59
C ARG A 71 18.97 -2.75 -8.83
N ALA A 72 17.91 -3.45 -8.43
CA ALA A 72 17.69 -4.86 -8.70
C ALA A 72 16.19 -5.12 -8.85
N ARG A 73 15.86 -6.35 -9.28
CA ARG A 73 14.50 -6.86 -9.32
C ARG A 73 13.89 -6.89 -7.92
N PHE A 74 12.70 -6.31 -7.78
CA PHE A 74 11.93 -6.46 -6.55
C PHE A 74 11.21 -7.79 -6.54
N ARG A 75 11.48 -8.58 -5.50
CA ARG A 75 10.73 -9.79 -5.15
C ARG A 75 9.58 -9.49 -4.21
N ARG A 76 9.66 -8.41 -3.43
CA ARG A 76 8.69 -8.07 -2.40
C ARG A 76 8.37 -6.59 -2.53
N LEU A 77 7.10 -6.26 -2.68
CA LEU A 77 6.63 -4.88 -2.78
C LEU A 77 5.93 -4.48 -1.50
N TYR A 78 6.13 -3.23 -1.09
CA TYR A 78 5.56 -2.72 0.15
C TYR A 78 4.87 -1.38 -0.08
N SER A 79 3.68 -1.22 0.49
CA SER A 79 2.91 0.03 0.43
C SER A 79 2.45 0.47 1.81
N LEU A 80 2.46 1.78 2.05
CA LEU A 80 1.85 2.39 3.22
C LEU A 80 0.52 2.97 2.78
N VAL A 81 -0.55 2.62 3.47
CA VAL A 81 -1.90 3.12 3.22
C VAL A 81 -2.35 3.85 4.48
N CYS A 82 -2.64 5.14 4.35
CA CYS A 82 -3.21 5.92 5.43
C CYS A 82 -4.73 5.88 5.34
N VAL A 83 -5.32 5.47 6.46
CA VAL A 83 -6.77 5.39 6.67
C VAL A 83 -7.14 6.44 7.71
N PRO A 84 -8.17 7.27 7.48
CA PRO A 84 -8.62 8.21 8.49
C PRO A 84 -9.12 7.46 9.73
N GLN A 85 -9.09 8.15 10.87
CA GLN A 85 -9.64 7.66 12.13
C GLN A 85 -11.18 7.59 12.01
N ASN A 86 -11.69 6.51 11.43
CA ASN A 86 -13.12 6.29 11.18
C ASN A 86 -13.67 5.22 12.12
N ARG A 87 -14.72 5.56 12.89
CA ARG A 87 -15.37 4.62 13.81
C ARG A 87 -16.10 3.49 13.09
N GLY A 88 -16.57 3.71 11.87
CA GLY A 88 -17.22 2.67 11.06
C GLY A 88 -16.30 1.50 10.74
N LEU A 89 -14.97 1.69 10.77
CA LEU A 89 -13.99 0.62 10.59
C LEU A 89 -13.68 -0.16 11.89
N GLU A 90 -14.29 0.20 13.02
CA GLU A 90 -14.28 -0.63 14.23
C GLU A 90 -15.15 -1.87 14.07
N ASP A 91 -16.16 -1.82 13.19
CA ASP A 91 -16.95 -2.99 12.83
C ASP A 91 -16.10 -3.94 11.95
N PRO A 92 -15.89 -5.21 12.38
CA PRO A 92 -15.07 -6.16 11.64
C PRO A 92 -15.58 -6.46 10.23
N ASN A 93 -16.90 -6.38 9.97
CA ASN A 93 -17.47 -6.60 8.65
C ASN A 93 -17.19 -5.41 7.73
N ASN A 94 -17.22 -4.18 8.25
CA ASN A 94 -16.85 -3.00 7.47
C ASN A 94 -15.35 -3.00 7.13
N LEU A 95 -14.50 -3.41 8.08
CA LEU A 95 -13.06 -3.57 7.83
C LEU A 95 -12.79 -4.65 6.77
N LYS A 96 -13.42 -5.83 6.89
CA LYS A 96 -13.34 -6.90 5.88
C LYS A 96 -13.83 -6.43 4.50
N LEU A 97 -14.90 -5.64 4.47
CA LEU A 97 -15.41 -5.05 3.23
C LEU A 97 -14.37 -4.12 2.59
N MET A 98 -13.75 -3.24 3.39
CA MET A 98 -12.70 -2.34 2.93
C MET A 98 -11.53 -3.13 2.35
N PHE A 99 -11.02 -4.15 3.06
CA PHE A 99 -9.94 -5.00 2.56
C PHE A 99 -10.31 -5.74 1.28
N ARG A 100 -11.55 -6.25 1.17
CA ARG A 100 -12.02 -6.89 -0.06
C ARG A 100 -12.04 -5.92 -1.24
N VAL A 101 -12.51 -4.69 -1.05
CA VAL A 101 -12.49 -3.68 -2.12
C VAL A 101 -11.06 -3.33 -2.51
N TYR A 102 -10.19 -3.11 -1.52
CA TYR A 102 -8.77 -2.81 -1.75
C TYR A 102 -8.06 -3.95 -2.51
N ALA A 103 -8.27 -5.20 -2.10
CA ALA A 103 -7.71 -6.39 -2.74
C ALA A 103 -8.06 -6.45 -4.24
N ASN A 104 -9.34 -6.22 -4.57
CA ASN A 104 -9.81 -6.24 -5.95
C ASN A 104 -9.22 -5.10 -6.80
N VAL A 105 -9.07 -3.91 -6.21
CA VAL A 105 -8.46 -2.77 -6.88
C VAL A 105 -6.97 -3.00 -7.11
N LEU A 106 -6.27 -3.55 -6.11
CA LEU A 106 -4.85 -3.88 -6.19
C LEU A 106 -4.59 -4.96 -7.24
N ALA A 107 -5.36 -6.05 -7.24
CA ALA A 107 -5.25 -7.09 -8.26
C ALA A 107 -5.44 -6.54 -9.68
N ALA A 108 -6.47 -5.74 -9.91
CA ALA A 108 -6.74 -5.14 -11.21
C ALA A 108 -5.63 -4.15 -11.65
N ALA A 109 -5.02 -3.43 -10.71
CA ALA A 109 -3.93 -2.50 -11.01
C ALA A 109 -2.64 -3.21 -11.44
N PHE A 110 -2.39 -4.40 -10.90
CA PHE A 110 -1.14 -5.15 -11.13
C PHE A 110 -1.22 -6.20 -12.25
N GLU A 111 -2.44 -6.62 -12.63
CA GLU A 111 -2.70 -7.56 -13.73
C GLU A 111 -2.03 -7.17 -15.06
N PRO A 112 -2.08 -5.91 -15.53
CA PRO A 112 -1.43 -5.50 -16.79
C PRO A 112 0.09 -5.70 -16.81
N TYR A 113 0.72 -5.84 -15.63
CA TYR A 113 2.15 -6.08 -15.48
C TYR A 113 2.49 -7.56 -15.35
N GLY A 114 1.52 -8.47 -15.55
CA GLY A 114 1.70 -9.92 -15.43
C GLY A 114 1.82 -10.41 -13.99
N ILE A 115 1.36 -9.61 -13.03
CA ILE A 115 1.34 -9.94 -11.59
C ILE A 115 -0.11 -10.31 -11.24
N ALA A 116 -0.35 -11.59 -10.97
CA ALA A 116 -1.67 -12.13 -10.70
C ALA A 116 -1.88 -12.28 -9.20
N LEU A 117 -2.39 -11.22 -8.56
CA LEU A 117 -2.64 -11.22 -7.11
C LEU A 117 -3.92 -11.99 -6.79
N GLY A 118 -3.79 -13.08 -6.04
CA GLY A 118 -4.89 -14.00 -5.72
C GLY A 118 -5.24 -14.00 -4.24
N GLU A 119 -4.53 -14.83 -3.47
CA GLU A 119 -4.76 -14.96 -2.03
C GLU A 119 -4.51 -13.64 -1.31
N ALA A 120 -5.42 -13.26 -0.42
CA ALA A 120 -5.30 -12.07 0.42
C ALA A 120 -5.39 -12.50 1.89
N ASN A 121 -4.40 -12.10 2.69
CA ASN A 121 -4.45 -12.17 4.14
C ASN A 121 -4.31 -10.75 4.69
N GLY A 122 -5.03 -10.39 5.74
CA GLY A 122 -4.87 -9.08 6.36
C GLY A 122 -5.70 -8.90 7.61
N GLY A 123 -5.32 -7.90 8.39
CA GLY A 123 -5.93 -7.57 9.67
C GLY A 123 -5.09 -7.95 10.88
N ASP A 124 -3.88 -8.51 10.71
CA ASP A 124 -2.98 -8.75 11.82
C ASP A 124 -2.42 -7.42 12.32
N ILE A 125 -2.35 -7.28 13.63
CA ILE A 125 -1.80 -6.10 14.28
C ILE A 125 -0.28 -6.16 14.19
N ILE A 126 0.30 -5.14 13.58
CA ILE A 126 1.76 -4.95 13.63
C ILE A 126 2.08 -4.02 14.79
N GLY A 127 2.94 -4.53 15.69
CA GLY A 127 3.53 -3.72 16.75
C GLY A 127 4.17 -2.47 16.16
N TYR A 128 4.19 -1.38 16.91
CA TYR A 128 4.85 -0.11 16.53
C TYR A 128 4.05 0.86 15.66
N SER A 129 2.76 0.98 15.92
CA SER A 129 1.87 1.84 15.15
C SER A 129 1.11 2.80 16.06
N ASN A 130 0.68 3.93 15.48
CA ASN A 130 0.08 5.10 16.11
C ASN A 130 -0.51 4.84 17.52
N ARG A 131 -0.14 5.66 18.52
CA ARG A 131 -0.59 5.53 19.92
C ARG A 131 -2.11 5.38 20.10
N LYS A 132 -2.91 5.81 19.12
CA LYS A 132 -4.37 5.68 19.13
C LYS A 132 -4.90 4.35 18.60
N ARG A 133 -4.30 3.80 17.53
CA ARG A 133 -4.76 2.57 16.88
C ARG A 133 -3.61 1.83 16.20
N PRO A 134 -3.59 0.49 16.28
CA PRO A 134 -2.58 -0.29 15.60
C PRO A 134 -2.73 -0.22 14.07
N THR A 135 -1.60 -0.26 13.39
CA THR A 135 -1.45 -0.50 11.97
C THR A 135 -1.78 -1.95 11.71
N LEU A 136 -2.57 -2.15 10.68
CA LEU A 136 -2.96 -3.47 10.22
C LEU A 136 -2.11 -3.87 9.03
N ASP A 137 -1.76 -5.14 8.98
CA ASP A 137 -1.15 -5.72 7.79
C ASP A 137 -2.20 -6.12 6.76
N PHE A 138 -1.75 -6.22 5.53
CA PHE A 138 -2.49 -6.81 4.43
C PHE A 138 -1.47 -7.30 3.42
N GLN A 139 -1.62 -8.52 2.91
CA GLN A 139 -0.68 -9.13 1.99
C GLN A 139 -1.42 -9.93 0.92
N MET A 140 -0.95 -9.79 -0.31
CA MET A 140 -1.38 -10.62 -1.44
C MET A 140 -0.20 -11.25 -2.15
N TRP A 141 -0.36 -12.50 -2.59
CA TRP A 141 0.67 -13.27 -3.29
C TRP A 141 0.43 -13.27 -4.79
N ASP A 142 1.53 -13.23 -5.55
CA ASP A 142 1.50 -13.31 -7.01
C ASP A 142 1.58 -14.76 -7.47
N ALA A 143 0.49 -15.24 -8.08
CA ALA A 143 0.39 -16.59 -8.61
C ALA A 143 1.38 -16.84 -9.76
N ASN A 144 1.78 -15.80 -10.49
CA ASN A 144 2.73 -15.89 -11.60
C ASN A 144 4.20 -15.88 -11.14
N LYS A 145 4.46 -15.63 -9.85
CA LYS A 145 5.81 -15.59 -9.27
C LYS A 145 6.75 -14.58 -9.94
N LYS A 146 6.20 -13.52 -10.55
CA LYS A 146 6.98 -12.37 -11.01
C LYS A 146 7.50 -11.59 -9.80
N ILE A 147 6.70 -11.51 -8.75
CA ILE A 147 7.09 -11.16 -7.39
C ILE A 147 6.65 -12.28 -6.43
N ASP A 148 7.08 -12.23 -5.18
CA ASP A 148 6.65 -13.15 -4.13
C ASP A 148 5.30 -12.68 -3.55
N TYR A 149 5.22 -11.38 -3.19
CA TYR A 149 4.00 -10.77 -2.64
C TYR A 149 4.05 -9.23 -2.68
N ILE A 150 2.88 -8.62 -2.50
CA ILE A 150 2.69 -7.22 -2.11
C ILE A 150 2.18 -7.20 -0.67
N ARG A 151 2.85 -6.46 0.22
CA ARG A 151 2.40 -6.21 1.59
C ARG A 151 2.09 -4.74 1.81
N CYS A 152 0.86 -4.44 2.21
CA CYS A 152 0.38 -3.11 2.52
C CYS A 152 0.21 -2.94 4.03
N PHE A 153 0.54 -1.76 4.53
CA PHE A 153 0.43 -1.38 5.94
C PHE A 153 -0.65 -0.31 6.08
N PHE A 154 -1.76 -0.65 6.72
CA PHE A 154 -2.87 0.25 6.92
C PHE A 154 -2.70 1.00 8.24
N SER A 155 -2.15 2.21 8.15
CA SER A 155 -1.92 3.07 9.31
C SER A 155 -3.11 4.01 9.50
N TYR A 156 -3.67 4.02 10.71
CA TYR A 156 -4.72 4.97 11.05
C TYR A 156 -4.11 6.36 11.28
N ASN A 157 -4.17 7.23 10.28
CA ASN A 157 -3.61 8.57 10.33
C ASN A 157 -4.55 9.55 9.59
N SER A 158 -4.73 10.74 10.17
CA SER A 158 -5.44 11.84 9.49
C SER A 158 -4.54 12.56 8.49
N ALA A 159 -3.22 12.41 8.64
CA ALA A 159 -2.23 12.88 7.68
C ALA A 159 -2.22 11.99 6.43
N THR A 160 -1.72 12.56 5.34
CA THR A 160 -1.50 11.83 4.07
C THR A 160 -0.40 10.78 4.23
N TRP A 161 -0.30 9.85 3.27
CA TRP A 161 0.74 8.81 3.31
C TRP A 161 2.15 9.41 3.22
N GLU A 162 2.32 10.52 2.50
CA GLU A 162 3.59 11.26 2.37
C GLU A 162 4.05 11.78 3.74
N GLU A 163 3.15 12.44 4.46
CA GLU A 163 3.43 12.93 5.81
C GLU A 163 3.65 11.77 6.79
N ALA A 164 2.83 10.72 6.70
CA ALA A 164 2.99 9.52 7.51
C ALA A 164 4.32 8.80 7.26
N TYR A 165 4.82 8.80 6.03
CA TYR A 165 6.12 8.23 5.67
C TYR A 165 7.27 8.97 6.38
N LEU A 166 7.20 10.30 6.47
CA LEU A 166 8.19 11.09 7.21
C LEU A 166 8.18 10.74 8.70
N TYR A 167 6.99 10.65 9.31
CA TYR A 167 6.86 10.24 10.71
C TYR A 167 7.41 8.83 10.95
N GLU A 168 7.10 7.88 10.08
CA GLU A 168 7.60 6.51 10.15
C GLU A 168 9.12 6.45 9.98
N THR A 169 9.69 7.26 9.07
CA THR A 169 11.15 7.34 8.88
C THR A 169 11.85 7.85 10.12
N VAL A 170 11.36 8.96 10.70
CA VAL A 170 11.92 9.50 11.97
C VAL A 170 11.79 8.48 13.10
N ARG A 171 10.66 7.75 13.16
CA ARG A 171 10.44 6.69 14.16
C ARG A 171 11.45 5.55 14.01
N LEU A 172 11.66 5.06 12.79
CA LEU A 172 12.62 3.99 12.51
C LEU A 172 14.05 4.42 12.86
N ILE A 173 14.44 5.66 12.55
CA ILE A 173 15.76 6.19 12.92
C ILE A 173 15.93 6.18 14.45
N LYS A 174 14.93 6.64 15.21
CA LYS A 174 14.96 6.64 16.68
C LYS A 174 15.08 5.22 17.25
N GLN A 175 14.31 4.27 16.74
CA GLN A 175 14.35 2.89 17.20
C GLN A 175 15.68 2.20 16.88
N THR A 176 16.21 2.41 15.67
CA THR A 176 17.53 1.90 15.30
C THR A 176 18.60 2.49 16.21
N LYS A 177 18.54 3.80 16.49
CA LYS A 177 19.44 4.44 17.46
C LYS A 177 19.33 3.80 18.85
N GLU A 178 18.13 3.66 19.40
CA GLU A 178 17.92 3.04 20.72
C GLU A 178 18.42 1.59 20.77
N THR A 179 18.27 0.85 19.66
CA THR A 179 18.75 -0.53 19.57
C THR A 179 20.27 -0.60 19.54
N LEU A 180 20.91 0.29 18.77
CA LEU A 180 22.37 0.39 18.71
C LEU A 180 22.95 0.89 20.04
N ASP A 181 22.34 1.89 20.67
CA ASP A 181 22.76 2.43 21.97
C ASP A 181 22.66 1.37 23.09
N LYS A 182 21.72 0.42 23.02
CA LYS A 182 21.59 -0.70 23.97
C LYS A 182 22.60 -1.82 23.77
N GLN A 183 23.30 -1.83 22.64
CA GLN A 183 24.32 -2.84 22.31
C GLN A 183 25.74 -2.39 22.68
N VAL A 184 25.89 -1.19 23.26
CA VAL A 184 27.16 -0.62 23.75
C VAL A 184 27.25 -0.69 25.27
#